data_AF-A0A9D5N0Y8-F1
#
_entry.id   AF-A0A9D5N0Y8-F1
#
_cell.length_a   1.000
_cell.length_b   1.000
_cell.length_c   1.000
_cell.angle_alpha   90.00
_cell.angle_beta   90.00
_cell.angle_gamma   90.00
#
_symmetry.space_group_name_H-M   'P 1'
#
loop_
_entity.id
_entity.type
_entity.pdbx_description
1 polymer ?
#
loop_
_entity_poly.entity_id
_entity_poly.type
_entity_poly.pdbx_seq_one_letter_code
_entity_poly.pdbx_strand_id
1 'polypeptide(L)'
;MKKTETALSQEGMKKSFLRASLSFYEGRRADLRRLAVVLILLAAALLCQGCVKKYTAGEIKSYASKEAGHNDLTVPNEYREILEDEEGYLDHLWTVTDNTDGIVFHVLDDYYWAMEEVENRLLNDYDSCVFLSLFERGKLPGTDRISFTRTDNSGLIKVDLYCSFTDRASLNDCYEDLCAVREAAEKAGYPGLDVNYHVCYESVLRRAVDYETGEGNTEGNLGSIDKEALKKMTNNYLACVLDYRFENALSEFSPEEIDTLVNLPGTVRIYKAVGGDSDASPAAADPSQREYYDGVIGNPRYAGISFGTLYEILKKEGFKPSGNAWHFSFRGPEGNLYEMSYDFNDLSGYNDKQGKLRKGYYYIRDDRKVRMSSYYANHFEASEINALTGLRIAEDRPYLTTDEKAAEQ
;
A
#
# COMPACT_ATOMS: atom_id res chain seq x y z
N MET A 1 96.64 22.34 -20.06
CA MET A 1 95.42 22.19 -19.23
C MET A 1 94.73 23.54 -19.09
N LYS A 2 93.73 23.87 -19.95
CA LYS A 2 92.80 25.01 -19.75
C LYS A 2 91.65 25.08 -20.80
N LYS A 3 91.29 23.96 -21.44
CA LYS A 3 90.21 23.92 -22.45
C LYS A 3 89.04 22.99 -22.08
N THR A 4 89.12 22.29 -20.96
CA THR A 4 88.15 21.24 -20.61
C THR A 4 87.09 21.68 -19.60
N GLU A 5 87.28 22.78 -18.86
CA GLU A 5 86.31 23.22 -17.83
C GLU A 5 85.18 24.11 -18.36
N THR A 6 85.39 24.82 -19.47
CA THR A 6 84.37 25.75 -20.02
C THR A 6 83.25 25.04 -20.80
N ALA A 7 83.54 23.88 -21.38
CA ALA A 7 82.57 23.10 -22.17
C ALA A 7 81.54 22.36 -21.29
N LEU A 8 81.97 21.83 -20.14
CA LEU A 8 81.11 21.15 -19.16
C LEU A 8 80.10 22.10 -18.50
N SER A 9 80.45 23.39 -18.33
CA SER A 9 79.57 24.42 -17.78
C SER A 9 78.42 24.82 -18.72
N GLN A 10 78.69 24.94 -20.03
CA GLN A 10 77.66 25.31 -21.01
C GLN A 10 76.69 24.17 -21.31
N GLU A 11 77.15 22.92 -21.32
CA GLU A 11 76.29 21.76 -21.56
C GLU A 11 75.37 21.47 -20.36
N GLY A 12 75.87 21.70 -19.13
CA GLY A 12 75.07 21.62 -17.90
C GLY A 12 73.96 22.66 -17.84
N MET A 13 74.23 23.92 -18.21
CA MET A 13 73.21 24.98 -18.29
C MET A 13 72.16 24.73 -19.38
N LYS A 14 72.55 24.19 -20.54
CA LYS A 14 71.58 23.83 -21.59
C LYS A 14 70.65 22.70 -21.15
N LYS A 15 71.18 21.67 -20.47
CA LYS A 15 70.38 20.57 -19.93
C LYS A 15 69.46 21.02 -18.79
N SER A 16 69.89 21.94 -17.93
CA SER A 16 69.02 22.49 -16.87
C SER A 16 67.90 23.37 -17.44
N PHE A 17 68.20 24.21 -18.45
CA PHE A 17 67.22 25.06 -19.10
C PHE A 17 66.18 24.25 -19.88
N LEU A 18 66.60 23.20 -20.60
CA LEU A 18 65.70 22.26 -21.29
C LEU A 18 64.81 21.48 -20.30
N ARG A 19 65.33 21.07 -19.14
CA ARG A 19 64.52 20.41 -18.11
C ARG A 19 63.51 21.36 -17.47
N ALA A 20 63.89 22.60 -17.18
CA ALA A 20 62.98 23.60 -16.61
C ALA A 20 61.88 24.01 -17.60
N SER A 21 62.21 24.12 -18.90
CA SER A 21 61.23 24.42 -19.94
C SER A 21 60.31 23.24 -20.24
N LEU A 22 60.79 21.99 -20.20
CA LEU A 22 59.92 20.81 -20.27
C LEU A 22 58.98 20.72 -19.06
N SER A 23 59.48 20.90 -17.82
CA SER A 23 58.62 20.80 -16.63
C SER A 23 57.56 21.92 -16.59
N PHE A 24 57.89 23.11 -17.13
CA PHE A 24 56.94 24.20 -17.28
C PHE A 24 55.87 23.90 -18.34
N TYR A 25 56.26 23.28 -19.46
CA TYR A 25 55.32 22.85 -20.51
C TYR A 25 54.42 21.70 -20.05
N GLU A 26 54.98 20.73 -19.33
CA GLU A 26 54.24 19.59 -18.76
C GLU A 26 53.29 20.04 -17.65
N GLY A 27 53.69 21.01 -16.81
CA GLY A 27 52.83 21.65 -15.82
C GLY A 27 51.61 22.34 -16.45
N ARG A 28 51.83 23.21 -17.45
CA ARG A 28 50.71 23.85 -18.18
C ARG A 28 49.80 22.86 -18.90
N ARG A 29 50.36 21.76 -19.42
CA ARG A 29 49.59 20.71 -20.10
C ARG A 29 48.76 19.88 -19.11
N ALA A 30 49.27 19.67 -17.89
CA ALA A 30 48.52 19.06 -16.80
C ALA A 30 47.39 19.98 -16.31
N ASP A 31 47.64 21.28 -16.20
CA ASP A 31 46.62 22.27 -15.80
C ASP A 31 45.52 22.41 -16.87
N LEU A 32 45.87 22.45 -18.15
CA LEU A 32 44.90 22.44 -19.25
C LEU A 32 44.07 21.15 -19.30
N ARG A 33 44.68 19.99 -19.00
CA ARG A 33 43.95 18.71 -18.90
C ARG A 33 43.00 18.70 -17.71
N ARG A 34 43.41 19.22 -16.56
CA ARG A 34 42.55 19.36 -15.38
C ARG A 34 41.38 20.31 -15.65
N LEU A 35 41.65 21.45 -16.29
CA LEU A 35 40.61 22.40 -16.70
C LEU A 35 39.62 21.76 -17.68
N ALA A 36 40.11 21.01 -18.66
CA ALA A 36 39.28 20.29 -19.62
C ALA A 36 38.42 19.20 -18.95
N VAL A 37 38.98 18.44 -18.01
CA VAL A 37 38.22 17.44 -17.23
C VAL A 37 37.16 18.11 -16.36
N VAL A 38 37.48 19.23 -15.70
CA VAL A 38 36.49 20.00 -14.92
C VAL A 38 35.38 20.55 -15.82
N LEU A 39 35.71 21.06 -17.01
CA LEU A 39 34.71 21.54 -17.97
C LEU A 39 33.84 20.40 -18.53
N ILE A 40 34.41 19.22 -18.77
CA ILE A 40 33.66 18.03 -19.19
C ILE A 40 32.74 17.56 -18.05
N LEU A 41 33.21 17.56 -16.81
CA LEU A 41 32.40 17.20 -15.64
C LEU A 41 31.30 18.24 -15.37
N LEU A 42 31.56 19.53 -15.57
CA LEU A 42 30.54 20.58 -15.47
C LEU A 42 29.51 20.48 -16.60
N ALA A 43 29.95 20.19 -17.83
CA ALA A 43 29.05 19.96 -18.95
C ALA A 43 28.21 18.68 -18.74
N ALA A 44 28.82 17.60 -18.22
CA ALA A 44 28.10 16.39 -17.85
C ALA A 44 27.10 16.65 -16.71
N ALA A 45 27.48 17.40 -15.67
CA ALA A 45 26.58 17.79 -14.59
C ALA A 45 25.40 18.65 -15.10
N LEU A 46 25.64 19.56 -16.06
CA LEU A 46 24.59 20.35 -16.70
C LEU A 46 23.69 19.53 -17.63
N LEU A 47 24.22 18.48 -18.26
CA LEU A 47 23.45 17.55 -19.11
C LEU A 47 22.70 16.49 -18.28
N CYS A 48 23.14 16.24 -17.05
CA CYS A 48 22.47 15.37 -16.08
C CYS A 48 21.43 16.11 -15.21
N GLN A 49 21.33 17.44 -15.30
CA GLN A 49 20.17 18.17 -14.80
C GLN A 49 19.02 17.90 -15.77
N GLY A 50 18.09 17.02 -15.39
CA GLY A 50 16.94 16.66 -16.22
C GLY A 50 16.26 17.91 -16.79
N CYS A 51 16.00 17.91 -18.10
CA CYS A 51 15.24 18.98 -18.74
C CYS A 51 13.80 18.90 -18.26
N VAL A 52 13.42 19.73 -17.30
CA VAL A 52 12.06 19.71 -16.79
C VAL A 52 11.11 20.36 -17.79
N LYS A 53 10.07 19.63 -18.19
CA LYS A 53 9.10 20.11 -19.17
C LYS A 53 8.09 21.04 -18.50
N LYS A 54 8.23 22.34 -18.71
CA LYS A 54 7.15 23.29 -18.35
C LYS A 54 5.98 23.14 -19.33
N TYR A 55 4.84 22.70 -18.82
CA TYR A 55 3.63 22.61 -19.64
C TYR A 55 3.09 24.00 -19.98
N THR A 56 2.64 24.16 -21.22
CA THR A 56 1.90 25.35 -21.66
C THR A 56 0.40 25.15 -21.46
N ALA A 57 -0.38 26.24 -21.38
CA ALA A 57 -1.84 26.17 -21.31
C ALA A 57 -2.46 25.34 -22.45
N GLY A 58 -1.86 25.37 -23.64
CA GLY A 58 -2.29 24.55 -24.78
C GLY A 58 -2.05 23.04 -24.57
N GLU A 59 -0.96 22.67 -23.92
CA GLU A 59 -0.68 21.26 -23.59
C GLU A 59 -1.57 20.77 -22.45
N ILE A 60 -1.81 21.60 -21.42
CA ILE A 60 -2.78 21.30 -20.36
C ILE A 60 -4.18 21.15 -20.93
N LYS A 61 -4.60 22.05 -21.83
CA LYS A 61 -5.87 21.91 -22.54
C LYS A 61 -5.93 20.60 -23.33
N SER A 62 -4.87 20.23 -24.04
CA SER A 62 -4.82 18.97 -24.80
C SER A 62 -4.89 17.73 -23.90
N TYR A 63 -4.33 17.79 -22.69
CA TYR A 63 -4.45 16.73 -21.69
C TYR A 63 -5.88 16.66 -21.15
N ALA A 64 -6.38 17.78 -20.63
CA ALA A 64 -7.73 17.92 -20.08
C ALA A 64 -8.84 17.53 -21.08
N SER A 65 -8.66 17.83 -22.36
CA SER A 65 -9.60 17.43 -23.42
C SER A 65 -9.72 15.92 -23.57
N LYS A 66 -8.63 15.17 -23.31
CA LYS A 66 -8.66 13.70 -23.37
C LYS A 66 -9.43 13.14 -22.17
N GLU A 67 -9.18 13.68 -20.99
CA GLU A 67 -9.87 13.30 -19.75
C GLU A 67 -11.38 13.58 -19.87
N ALA A 68 -11.76 14.80 -20.30
CA ALA A 68 -13.16 15.19 -20.46
C ALA A 68 -13.86 14.54 -21.68
N GLY A 69 -13.10 14.04 -22.65
CA GLY A 69 -13.65 13.45 -23.88
C GLY A 69 -14.15 14.48 -24.92
N HIS A 70 -13.92 15.78 -24.72
CA HIS A 70 -14.27 16.85 -25.67
C HIS A 70 -13.29 18.04 -25.58
N ASN A 71 -13.43 19.03 -26.48
CA ASN A 71 -12.45 20.11 -26.64
C ASN A 71 -12.92 21.50 -26.18
N ASP A 72 -14.18 21.63 -25.76
CA ASP A 72 -14.74 22.90 -25.28
C ASP A 72 -14.32 23.22 -23.84
N LEU A 73 -13.02 23.42 -23.67
CA LEU A 73 -12.37 23.73 -22.40
C LEU A 73 -11.66 25.08 -22.47
N THR A 74 -11.66 25.80 -21.35
CA THR A 74 -10.89 27.03 -21.15
C THR A 74 -9.78 26.78 -20.14
N VAL A 75 -8.54 27.06 -20.53
CA VAL A 75 -7.36 27.01 -19.66
C VAL A 75 -6.67 28.38 -19.73
N PRO A 76 -6.64 29.16 -18.63
CA PRO A 76 -5.90 30.41 -18.58
C PRO A 76 -4.40 30.21 -18.81
N ASN A 77 -3.70 31.27 -19.24
CA ASN A 77 -2.23 31.25 -19.37
C ASN A 77 -1.50 31.38 -18.01
N GLU A 78 -2.24 31.34 -16.91
CA GLU A 78 -1.75 31.49 -15.55
C GLU A 78 -2.04 30.21 -14.77
N TYR A 79 -1.09 29.82 -13.92
CA TYR A 79 -1.19 28.72 -12.98
C TYR A 79 -0.90 29.22 -11.58
N ARG A 80 -1.32 28.45 -10.57
CA ARG A 80 -0.94 28.67 -9.18
C ARG A 80 0.24 27.78 -8.85
N GLU A 81 1.30 28.36 -8.28
CA GLU A 81 2.44 27.61 -7.74
C GLU A 81 2.05 26.96 -6.41
N ILE A 82 2.39 25.67 -6.25
CA ILE A 82 2.22 24.91 -5.01
C ILE A 82 3.61 24.46 -4.55
N LEU A 83 3.89 24.67 -3.27
CA LEU A 83 5.15 24.34 -2.62
C LEU A 83 4.89 23.19 -1.66
N GLU A 84 5.43 22.01 -1.93
CA GLU A 84 5.22 20.85 -1.05
C GLU A 84 6.47 20.39 -0.28
N ASP A 85 7.70 20.83 -0.58
CA ASP A 85 8.88 20.31 0.11
C ASP A 85 10.03 21.29 0.41
N GLU A 86 10.93 20.84 1.30
CA GLU A 86 12.17 21.51 1.70
C GLU A 86 13.23 21.54 0.57
N GLU A 87 12.99 20.84 -0.55
CA GLU A 87 13.90 20.68 -1.67
C GLU A 87 13.70 21.72 -2.79
N GLY A 88 12.57 22.43 -2.77
CA GLY A 88 12.35 23.66 -3.55
C GLY A 88 11.82 23.45 -4.97
N TYR A 89 11.20 22.30 -5.24
CA TYR A 89 10.44 22.11 -6.48
C TYR A 89 9.07 22.81 -6.37
N LEU A 90 8.62 23.35 -7.50
CA LEU A 90 7.42 24.17 -7.60
C LEU A 90 6.44 23.48 -8.54
N ASP A 91 5.40 22.89 -7.97
CA ASP A 91 4.32 22.31 -8.75
C ASP A 91 3.44 23.42 -9.32
N HIS A 92 2.86 23.17 -10.48
CA HIS A 92 1.95 24.11 -11.13
C HIS A 92 0.55 23.55 -11.18
N LEU A 93 -0.37 24.19 -10.45
CA LEU A 93 -1.79 23.87 -10.50
C LEU A 93 -2.50 24.76 -11.52
N TRP A 94 -3.03 24.14 -12.56
CA TRP A 94 -3.79 24.79 -13.61
C TRP A 94 -5.28 24.66 -13.34
N THR A 95 -6.03 25.75 -13.44
CA THR A 95 -7.50 25.72 -13.39
C THR A 95 -8.05 25.53 -14.81
N VAL A 96 -8.92 24.55 -14.97
CA VAL A 96 -9.61 24.24 -16.22
C VAL A 96 -11.10 24.45 -16.04
N THR A 97 -11.74 25.13 -16.98
CA THR A 97 -13.21 25.25 -17.04
C THR A 97 -13.72 24.47 -18.23
N ASP A 98 -14.57 23.49 -17.96
CA ASP A 98 -15.41 22.85 -18.97
C ASP A 98 -16.60 23.76 -19.27
N ASN A 99 -16.65 24.30 -20.48
CA ASN A 99 -17.68 25.25 -20.89
C ASN A 99 -19.01 24.56 -21.24
N THR A 100 -19.00 23.24 -21.48
CA THR A 100 -20.20 22.46 -21.82
C THR A 100 -21.15 22.43 -20.64
N ASP A 101 -20.61 22.08 -19.47
CA ASP A 101 -21.38 21.89 -18.25
C ASP A 101 -21.06 22.90 -17.16
N GLY A 102 -20.10 23.80 -17.37
CA GLY A 102 -19.67 24.81 -16.40
C GLY A 102 -18.91 24.22 -15.21
N ILE A 103 -18.29 23.05 -15.39
CA ILE A 103 -17.51 22.37 -14.35
C ILE A 103 -16.12 22.99 -14.30
N VAL A 104 -15.65 23.32 -13.10
CA VAL A 104 -14.29 23.82 -12.87
C VAL A 104 -13.52 22.73 -12.15
N PHE A 105 -12.38 22.36 -12.72
CA PHE A 105 -11.48 21.33 -12.20
C PHE A 105 -10.03 21.79 -12.37
N HIS A 106 -9.09 20.99 -11.92
CA HIS A 106 -7.68 21.32 -11.85
C HIS A 106 -6.82 20.22 -12.44
N VAL A 107 -5.67 20.65 -12.98
CA VAL A 107 -4.60 19.78 -13.45
C VAL A 107 -3.32 20.18 -12.73
N LEU A 108 -2.73 19.25 -11.98
CA LEU A 108 -1.46 19.42 -11.30
C LEU A 108 -0.34 18.91 -12.19
N ASP A 109 0.60 19.78 -12.51
CA ASP A 109 1.94 19.46 -13.03
C ASP A 109 2.83 19.15 -11.84
N ASP A 110 2.86 17.87 -11.47
CA ASP A 110 3.54 17.29 -10.30
C ASP A 110 5.00 16.96 -10.67
N TYR A 111 5.93 17.65 -10.00
CA TYR A 111 7.37 17.48 -10.14
C TYR A 111 7.84 16.34 -9.23
N TYR A 112 7.95 15.14 -9.80
CA TYR A 112 8.39 13.97 -9.05
C TYR A 112 9.89 13.68 -9.24
N TRP A 113 10.64 13.61 -8.15
CA TRP A 113 12.06 13.20 -8.16
C TRP A 113 12.20 11.69 -7.91
N ALA A 114 12.52 10.93 -8.96
CA ALA A 114 12.67 9.48 -8.89
C ALA A 114 14.15 9.06 -8.92
N MET A 115 14.91 9.34 -7.85
CA MET A 115 16.32 8.96 -7.60
C MET A 115 17.40 9.36 -8.65
N GLU A 116 17.13 9.28 -9.95
CA GLU A 116 18.06 9.54 -11.05
C GLU A 116 17.44 10.38 -12.18
N GLU A 117 16.11 10.58 -12.22
CA GLU A 117 15.41 11.40 -13.22
C GLU A 117 14.34 12.30 -12.58
N VAL A 118 14.18 13.52 -13.14
CA VAL A 118 13.04 14.40 -12.84
C VAL A 118 11.98 14.08 -13.89
N GLU A 119 10.85 13.51 -13.47
CA GLU A 119 9.70 13.25 -14.33
C GLU A 119 8.54 14.19 -13.93
N ASN A 120 7.81 14.68 -14.93
CA ASN A 120 6.58 15.43 -14.69
C ASN A 120 5.39 14.51 -14.90
N ARG A 121 4.54 14.41 -13.89
CA ARG A 121 3.27 13.71 -13.98
C ARG A 121 2.13 14.72 -13.99
N LEU A 122 1.17 14.52 -14.89
CA LEU A 122 -0.09 15.25 -14.84
C LEU A 122 -1.10 14.46 -14.02
N LEU A 123 -1.61 15.08 -12.96
CA LEU A 123 -2.72 14.59 -12.15
C LEU A 123 -3.91 15.54 -12.31
N ASN A 124 -5.13 15.07 -12.09
CA ASN A 124 -6.33 15.91 -12.18
C ASN A 124 -7.41 15.48 -11.19
N ASP A 125 -8.37 16.37 -10.95
CA ASP A 125 -9.55 16.13 -10.10
C ASP A 125 -10.87 16.13 -10.88
N TYR A 126 -10.83 15.88 -12.20
CA TYR A 126 -11.99 16.02 -13.09
C TYR A 126 -13.19 15.18 -12.62
N ASP A 127 -13.01 13.87 -12.41
CA ASP A 127 -14.09 12.97 -11.99
C ASP A 127 -14.68 13.35 -10.62
N SER A 128 -13.83 13.79 -9.69
CA SER A 128 -14.29 14.29 -8.39
C SER A 128 -15.14 15.55 -8.54
N CYS A 129 -14.74 16.49 -9.42
CA CYS A 129 -15.50 17.69 -9.70
C CYS A 129 -16.82 17.42 -10.46
N VAL A 130 -16.81 16.46 -11.40
CA VAL A 130 -18.01 15.98 -12.08
C VAL A 130 -18.99 15.39 -11.07
N PHE A 131 -18.53 14.50 -10.18
CA PHE A 131 -19.37 13.91 -9.14
C PHE A 131 -20.03 14.98 -8.27
N LEU A 132 -19.26 15.94 -7.75
CA LEU A 132 -19.78 17.03 -6.92
C LEU A 132 -20.82 17.87 -7.68
N SER A 133 -20.55 18.20 -8.94
CA SER A 133 -21.47 18.95 -9.80
C SER A 133 -22.79 18.19 -10.01
N LEU A 134 -22.74 16.88 -10.29
CA LEU A 134 -23.93 16.05 -10.45
C LEU A 134 -24.71 15.91 -9.14
N PHE A 135 -24.01 15.80 -8.00
CA PHE A 135 -24.62 15.75 -6.67
C PHE A 135 -25.36 17.06 -6.35
N GLU A 136 -24.70 18.21 -6.50
CA GLU A 136 -25.28 19.54 -6.23
C GLU A 136 -26.48 19.85 -7.12
N ARG A 137 -26.47 19.35 -8.37
CA ARG A 137 -27.59 19.49 -9.33
C ARG A 137 -28.73 18.49 -9.07
N GLY A 138 -28.60 17.61 -8.08
CA GLY A 138 -29.60 16.58 -7.79
C GLY A 138 -29.75 15.53 -8.90
N LYS A 139 -28.70 15.30 -9.69
CA LYS A 139 -28.69 14.31 -10.77
C LYS A 139 -28.27 12.91 -10.30
N LEU A 140 -27.62 12.81 -9.14
CA LEU A 140 -27.28 11.53 -8.50
C LEU A 140 -28.42 11.09 -7.57
N PRO A 141 -28.65 9.77 -7.40
CA PRO A 141 -29.62 9.29 -6.45
C PRO A 141 -29.21 9.70 -5.03
N GLY A 142 -30.17 10.20 -4.25
CA GLY A 142 -29.99 10.29 -2.80
C GLY A 142 -29.98 8.88 -2.23
N THR A 143 -28.84 8.44 -1.73
CA THR A 143 -28.74 7.15 -1.02
C THR A 143 -28.42 7.47 0.43
N ASP A 144 -29.33 7.14 1.34
CA ASP A 144 -29.12 7.39 2.78
C ASP A 144 -27.93 6.58 3.34
N ARG A 145 -27.44 5.60 2.58
CA ARG A 145 -26.33 4.70 2.94
C ARG A 145 -24.97 5.14 2.41
N ILE A 146 -24.91 5.88 1.30
CA ILE A 146 -23.64 6.38 0.77
C ILE A 146 -23.42 7.77 1.34
N SER A 147 -22.36 7.87 2.14
CA SER A 147 -21.75 9.15 2.47
C SER A 147 -20.56 9.38 1.55
N PHE A 148 -20.09 10.62 1.46
CA PHE A 148 -18.84 10.90 0.78
C PHE A 148 -18.03 11.92 1.56
N THR A 149 -16.72 11.86 1.39
CA THR A 149 -15.81 12.90 1.88
C THR A 149 -15.26 13.71 0.72
N ARG A 150 -14.88 14.94 1.03
CA ARG A 150 -14.16 15.82 0.11
C ARG A 150 -12.87 16.22 0.78
N THR A 151 -11.75 15.81 0.22
CA THR A 151 -10.41 16.20 0.67
C THR A 151 -9.74 17.06 -0.38
N ASP A 152 -8.98 18.06 0.06
CA ASP A 152 -8.09 18.84 -0.79
C ASP A 152 -6.67 18.33 -0.55
N ASN A 153 -6.03 17.84 -1.61
CA ASN A 153 -4.64 17.41 -1.58
C ASN A 153 -3.87 18.19 -2.64
N SER A 154 -3.00 19.09 -2.19
CA SER A 154 -2.20 19.92 -3.12
C SER A 154 -3.08 20.71 -4.11
N GLY A 155 -4.27 21.15 -3.66
CA GLY A 155 -5.22 21.87 -4.50
C GLY A 155 -6.02 21.02 -5.48
N LEU A 156 -5.80 19.69 -5.53
CA LEU A 156 -6.68 18.75 -6.21
C LEU A 156 -7.77 18.29 -5.26
N ILE A 157 -9.01 18.26 -5.76
CA ILE A 157 -10.15 17.73 -5.02
C ILE A 157 -10.18 16.20 -5.18
N LYS A 158 -10.27 15.49 -4.06
CA LYS A 158 -10.56 14.06 -4.06
C LYS A 158 -11.88 13.80 -3.36
N VAL A 159 -12.73 13.00 -4.02
CA VAL A 159 -13.95 12.44 -3.46
C VAL A 159 -13.75 10.95 -3.21
N ASP A 160 -14.10 10.51 -2.01
CA ASP A 160 -14.18 9.11 -1.63
C ASP A 160 -15.59 8.81 -1.13
N LEU A 161 -16.26 7.81 -1.71
CA LEU A 161 -17.58 7.33 -1.32
C LEU A 161 -17.46 6.27 -0.22
N TYR A 162 -18.36 6.26 0.75
CA TYR A 162 -18.36 5.33 1.87
C TYR A 162 -19.74 4.74 2.10
N CYS A 163 -19.81 3.41 2.17
CA CYS A 163 -20.99 2.67 2.61
C CYS A 163 -20.57 1.62 3.63
N SER A 164 -21.37 1.44 4.68
CA SER A 164 -21.10 0.45 5.74
C SER A 164 -22.15 -0.67 5.73
N PHE A 165 -21.73 -1.89 6.03
CA PHE A 165 -22.59 -3.08 6.08
C PHE A 165 -22.29 -3.97 7.28
N THR A 166 -23.27 -4.76 7.70
CA THR A 166 -23.15 -5.71 8.83
C THR A 166 -23.39 -7.17 8.44
N ASP A 167 -23.99 -7.40 7.28
CA ASP A 167 -24.45 -8.69 6.78
C ASP A 167 -24.47 -8.68 5.24
N ARG A 168 -24.72 -9.84 4.61
CA ARG A 168 -24.75 -9.98 3.15
C ARG A 168 -25.84 -9.13 2.50
N ALA A 169 -26.99 -8.96 3.15
CA ALA A 169 -28.08 -8.17 2.59
C ALA A 169 -27.69 -6.69 2.50
N SER A 170 -27.17 -6.11 3.58
CA SER A 170 -26.66 -4.73 3.60
C SER A 170 -25.44 -4.54 2.70
N LEU A 171 -24.60 -5.57 2.50
CA LEU A 171 -23.52 -5.52 1.51
C LEU A 171 -24.07 -5.38 0.07
N ASN A 172 -25.07 -6.18 -0.28
CA ASN A 172 -25.73 -6.09 -1.57
C ASN A 172 -26.40 -4.74 -1.78
N ASP A 173 -27.05 -4.21 -0.73
CA ASP A 173 -27.64 -2.86 -0.78
C ASP A 173 -26.57 -1.79 -1.07
N CYS A 174 -25.40 -1.85 -0.41
CA CYS A 174 -24.27 -0.94 -0.71
C CYS A 174 -23.82 -1.05 -2.18
N TYR A 175 -23.72 -2.27 -2.71
CA TYR A 175 -23.35 -2.50 -4.11
C TYR A 175 -24.40 -1.93 -5.08
N GLU A 176 -25.69 -2.15 -4.81
CA GLU A 176 -26.79 -1.64 -5.63
C GLU A 176 -26.84 -0.11 -5.62
N ASP A 177 -26.64 0.52 -4.46
CA ASP A 177 -26.57 1.97 -4.33
C ASP A 177 -25.39 2.55 -5.15
N LEU A 178 -24.20 1.91 -5.10
CA LEU A 178 -23.04 2.31 -5.93
C LEU A 178 -23.33 2.14 -7.43
N CYS A 179 -23.98 1.04 -7.83
CA CYS A 179 -24.39 0.84 -9.22
C CYS A 179 -25.37 1.93 -9.69
N ALA A 180 -26.32 2.31 -8.84
CA ALA A 180 -27.29 3.36 -9.14
C ALA A 180 -26.61 4.73 -9.32
N VAL A 181 -25.59 5.04 -8.52
CA VAL A 181 -24.77 6.26 -8.69
C VAL A 181 -24.05 6.24 -10.04
N ARG A 182 -23.38 5.13 -10.41
CA ARG A 182 -22.72 5.00 -11.72
C ARG A 182 -23.72 5.19 -12.86
N GLU A 183 -24.84 4.47 -12.82
CA GLU A 183 -25.85 4.55 -13.88
C GLU A 183 -26.44 5.97 -14.02
N ALA A 184 -26.59 6.70 -12.92
CA ALA A 184 -27.05 8.08 -12.95
C ALA A 184 -26.02 9.02 -13.60
N ALA A 185 -24.73 8.82 -13.32
CA ALA A 185 -23.65 9.55 -13.99
C ALA A 185 -23.59 9.26 -15.49
N GLU A 186 -23.72 7.99 -15.89
CA GLU A 186 -23.81 7.58 -17.30
C GLU A 186 -25.00 8.25 -18.00
N LYS A 187 -26.19 8.22 -17.39
CA LYS A 187 -27.40 8.88 -17.91
C LYS A 187 -27.22 10.40 -18.01
N ALA A 188 -26.38 10.99 -17.17
CA ALA A 188 -26.05 12.41 -17.19
C ALA A 188 -24.99 12.79 -18.24
N GLY A 189 -24.39 11.82 -18.95
CA GLY A 189 -23.41 12.04 -20.01
C GLY A 189 -21.96 11.75 -19.63
N TYR A 190 -21.70 11.18 -18.45
CA TYR A 190 -20.35 10.90 -17.94
C TYR A 190 -20.13 9.39 -17.75
N PRO A 191 -20.02 8.62 -18.84
CA PRO A 191 -19.72 7.19 -18.74
C PRO A 191 -18.31 6.99 -18.20
N GLY A 192 -18.15 6.07 -17.26
CA GLY A 192 -16.85 5.76 -16.67
C GLY A 192 -16.38 6.75 -15.61
N LEU A 193 -17.27 7.54 -15.01
CA LEU A 193 -16.98 8.41 -13.86
C LEU A 193 -16.16 7.66 -12.80
N ASP A 194 -14.90 8.07 -12.65
CA ASP A 194 -13.86 7.33 -11.91
C ASP A 194 -13.68 7.91 -10.49
N VAL A 195 -14.61 7.59 -9.60
CA VAL A 195 -14.57 8.02 -8.19
C VAL A 195 -14.38 6.83 -7.26
N ASN A 196 -13.46 6.95 -6.30
CA ASN A 196 -13.16 5.88 -5.37
C ASN A 196 -14.34 5.60 -4.43
N TYR A 197 -14.53 4.34 -4.07
CA TYR A 197 -15.45 3.92 -3.03
C TYR A 197 -14.77 3.01 -2.00
N HIS A 198 -15.34 3.02 -0.80
CA HIS A 198 -14.96 2.21 0.35
C HIS A 198 -16.21 1.54 0.91
N VAL A 199 -16.31 0.22 0.77
CA VAL A 199 -17.38 -0.58 1.37
C VAL A 199 -16.85 -1.20 2.66
N CYS A 200 -17.42 -0.77 3.79
CA CYS A 200 -16.86 -0.99 5.12
C CYS A 200 -17.64 -2.03 5.92
N TYR A 201 -16.96 -3.11 6.33
CA TYR A 201 -17.61 -4.15 7.14
C TYR A 201 -17.60 -3.79 8.63
N GLU A 202 -18.76 -3.52 9.23
CA GLU A 202 -18.93 -3.16 10.64
C GLU A 202 -18.86 -4.39 11.57
N SER A 203 -17.72 -5.07 11.54
CA SER A 203 -17.47 -6.28 12.31
C SER A 203 -17.45 -6.06 13.82
N VAL A 204 -17.62 -7.15 14.58
CA VAL A 204 -17.46 -7.11 16.05
C VAL A 204 -16.01 -6.76 16.42
N LEU A 205 -15.04 -7.13 15.58
CA LEU A 205 -13.62 -6.83 15.77
C LEU A 205 -13.35 -5.32 15.81
N ARG A 206 -13.96 -4.51 14.94
CA ARG A 206 -13.75 -3.05 14.94
C ARG A 206 -14.04 -2.38 16.28
N ARG A 207 -14.96 -2.95 17.05
CA ARG A 207 -15.35 -2.44 18.37
C ARG A 207 -14.49 -3.01 19.50
N ALA A 208 -13.79 -4.11 19.25
CA ALA A 208 -12.98 -4.80 20.24
C ALA A 208 -11.51 -4.37 20.22
N VAL A 209 -11.03 -3.77 19.13
CA VAL A 209 -9.62 -3.41 18.96
C VAL A 209 -9.38 -1.90 19.12
N ASP A 210 -8.24 -1.52 19.70
CA ASP A 210 -7.85 -0.12 19.94
C ASP A 210 -7.18 0.55 18.70
N TYR A 211 -7.32 -0.04 17.51
CA TYR A 211 -6.75 0.46 16.25
C TYR A 211 -7.77 0.42 15.10
N GLU A 212 -7.57 1.26 14.09
CA GLU A 212 -8.40 1.21 12.88
C GLU A 212 -8.05 -0.05 12.10
N THR A 213 -9.04 -0.93 11.94
CA THR A 213 -8.90 -2.16 11.20
C THR A 213 -9.72 -2.10 9.92
N GLY A 214 -9.06 -2.35 8.80
CA GLY A 214 -9.68 -2.43 7.46
C GLY A 214 -10.15 -3.85 7.12
N GLU A 215 -10.21 -4.76 8.09
CA GLU A 215 -10.60 -6.15 7.86
C GLU A 215 -12.03 -6.24 7.34
N GLY A 216 -12.20 -7.01 6.27
CA GLY A 216 -13.47 -7.16 5.56
C GLY A 216 -13.84 -5.99 4.65
N ASN A 217 -13.03 -4.92 4.58
CA ASN A 217 -13.30 -3.80 3.68
C ASN A 217 -12.99 -4.13 2.23
N THR A 218 -13.67 -3.41 1.35
CA THR A 218 -13.33 -3.38 -0.07
C THR A 218 -13.22 -1.96 -0.55
N GLU A 219 -12.08 -1.68 -1.18
CA GLU A 219 -11.82 -0.46 -1.91
C GLU A 219 -11.89 -0.76 -3.41
N GLY A 220 -12.40 0.21 -4.14
CA GLY A 220 -12.48 0.14 -5.59
C GLY A 220 -12.88 1.47 -6.18
N ASN A 221 -13.21 1.43 -7.46
CA ASN A 221 -13.57 2.61 -8.20
C ASN A 221 -14.92 2.45 -8.90
N LEU A 222 -15.73 3.51 -8.87
CA LEU A 222 -17.07 3.56 -9.42
C LEU A 222 -17.10 3.23 -10.93
N GLY A 223 -16.10 3.66 -11.69
CA GLY A 223 -15.99 3.35 -13.13
C GLY A 223 -15.90 1.84 -13.40
N SER A 224 -15.45 1.06 -12.41
CA SER A 224 -15.30 -0.40 -12.47
C SER A 224 -16.28 -1.16 -11.56
N ILE A 225 -17.38 -0.54 -11.10
CA ILE A 225 -18.38 -1.22 -10.24
C ILE A 225 -19.19 -2.24 -11.03
N ASP A 226 -18.89 -3.52 -10.92
CA ASP A 226 -19.59 -4.57 -11.64
C ASP A 226 -19.75 -5.85 -10.80
N LYS A 227 -20.16 -6.96 -11.43
CA LYS A 227 -20.33 -8.24 -10.74
C LYS A 227 -19.02 -8.78 -10.17
N GLU A 228 -17.86 -8.50 -10.77
CA GLU A 228 -16.58 -8.88 -10.20
C GLU A 228 -16.23 -8.01 -8.99
N ALA A 229 -16.63 -6.73 -8.97
CA ALA A 229 -16.54 -5.90 -7.78
C ALA A 229 -17.40 -6.47 -6.63
N LEU A 230 -18.65 -6.87 -6.88
CA LEU A 230 -19.49 -7.53 -5.86
C LEU A 230 -18.87 -8.84 -5.35
N LYS A 231 -18.29 -9.64 -6.25
CA LYS A 231 -17.58 -10.87 -5.89
C LYS A 231 -16.36 -10.57 -5.02
N LYS A 232 -15.57 -9.54 -5.34
CA LYS A 232 -14.45 -9.07 -4.51
C LYS A 232 -14.93 -8.64 -3.12
N MET A 233 -16.03 -7.87 -3.05
CA MET A 233 -16.65 -7.46 -1.78
C MET A 233 -17.06 -8.67 -0.93
N THR A 234 -17.73 -9.64 -1.55
CA THR A 234 -18.18 -10.87 -0.89
C THR A 234 -16.99 -11.71 -0.41
N ASN A 235 -15.93 -11.82 -1.21
CA ASN A 235 -14.71 -12.54 -0.84
C ASN A 235 -13.98 -11.89 0.33
N ASN A 236 -13.86 -10.55 0.34
CA ASN A 236 -13.24 -9.84 1.46
C ASN A 236 -14.05 -9.99 2.75
N TYR A 237 -15.38 -9.88 2.65
CA TYR A 237 -16.28 -10.14 3.77
C TYR A 237 -16.09 -11.57 4.31
N LEU A 238 -16.15 -12.57 3.43
CA LEU A 238 -15.97 -13.97 3.81
C LEU A 238 -14.58 -14.25 4.40
N ALA A 239 -13.52 -13.66 3.85
CA ALA A 239 -12.16 -13.84 4.37
C ALA A 239 -12.05 -13.35 5.81
N CYS A 240 -12.59 -12.17 6.10
CA CYS A 240 -12.66 -11.65 7.47
C CYS A 240 -13.47 -12.58 8.39
N VAL A 241 -14.65 -13.02 7.94
CA VAL A 241 -15.52 -13.92 8.72
C VAL A 241 -14.85 -15.27 9.01
N LEU A 242 -14.08 -15.82 8.07
CA LEU A 242 -13.38 -17.09 8.21
C LEU A 242 -12.14 -17.00 9.10
N ASP A 243 -11.30 -15.97 8.97
CA ASP A 243 -10.12 -15.82 9.82
C ASP A 243 -10.56 -15.63 11.29
N TYR A 244 -11.45 -14.67 11.53
CA TYR A 244 -11.88 -14.33 12.89
C TYR A 244 -12.99 -15.24 13.44
N ARG A 245 -13.53 -16.15 12.62
CA ARG A 245 -14.59 -17.12 12.98
C ARG A 245 -15.85 -16.47 13.55
N PHE A 246 -16.39 -15.50 12.82
CA PHE A 246 -17.70 -14.91 13.14
C PHE A 246 -18.84 -15.87 12.77
N GLU A 247 -19.09 -16.88 13.59
CA GLU A 247 -20.01 -18.00 13.27
C GLU A 247 -21.41 -17.56 12.80
N ASN A 248 -21.95 -16.46 13.36
CA ASN A 248 -23.23 -15.91 12.92
C ASN A 248 -23.19 -15.44 11.45
N ALA A 249 -22.14 -14.70 11.09
CA ALA A 249 -21.92 -14.23 9.72
C ALA A 249 -21.52 -15.40 8.79
N LEU A 250 -20.75 -16.37 9.30
CA LEU A 250 -20.31 -17.53 8.53
C LEU A 250 -21.49 -18.39 8.05
N SER A 251 -22.59 -18.40 8.81
CA SER A 251 -23.83 -19.09 8.42
C SER A 251 -24.51 -18.53 7.16
N GLU A 252 -24.12 -17.32 6.72
CA GLU A 252 -24.60 -16.72 5.47
C GLU A 252 -23.92 -17.31 4.23
N PHE A 253 -22.85 -18.10 4.40
CA PHE A 253 -22.03 -18.64 3.32
C PHE A 253 -22.17 -20.15 3.17
N SER A 254 -22.21 -20.61 1.93
CA SER A 254 -22.25 -22.03 1.63
C SER A 254 -20.85 -22.67 1.75
N PRO A 255 -20.77 -23.99 1.99
CA PRO A 255 -19.50 -24.71 1.95
C PRO A 255 -18.73 -24.53 0.64
N GLU A 256 -19.44 -24.42 -0.49
CA GLU A 256 -18.85 -24.21 -1.81
C GLU A 256 -18.24 -22.82 -1.96
N GLU A 257 -18.85 -21.78 -1.38
CA GLU A 257 -18.29 -20.42 -1.35
C GLU A 257 -17.00 -20.40 -0.53
N ILE A 258 -17.00 -21.07 0.63
CA ILE A 258 -15.81 -21.20 1.49
C ILE A 258 -14.69 -21.94 0.75
N ASP A 259 -14.99 -23.09 0.13
CA ASP A 259 -14.00 -23.86 -0.62
C ASP A 259 -13.45 -23.07 -1.81
N THR A 260 -14.31 -22.34 -2.51
CA THR A 260 -13.88 -21.46 -3.60
C THR A 260 -12.86 -20.44 -3.11
N LEU A 261 -13.17 -19.71 -2.03
CA LEU A 261 -12.27 -18.69 -1.48
C LEU A 261 -10.93 -19.29 -1.00
N VAL A 262 -10.97 -20.40 -0.28
CA VAL A 262 -9.77 -21.06 0.27
C VAL A 262 -8.80 -21.46 -0.84
N ASN A 263 -9.32 -21.80 -2.01
CA ASN A 263 -8.53 -22.23 -3.16
C ASN A 263 -8.24 -21.10 -4.17
N LEU A 264 -8.67 -19.86 -3.91
CA LEU A 264 -8.33 -18.72 -4.77
C LEU A 264 -6.83 -18.39 -4.69
N PRO A 265 -6.19 -18.04 -5.83
CA PRO A 265 -4.87 -17.42 -5.82
C PRO A 265 -4.90 -16.14 -4.98
N GLY A 266 -3.94 -15.97 -4.08
CA GLY A 266 -3.89 -14.81 -3.17
C GLY A 266 -4.38 -15.12 -1.75
N THR A 267 -5.14 -16.20 -1.53
CA THR A 267 -5.56 -16.61 -0.19
C THR A 267 -4.40 -17.22 0.59
N VAL A 268 -4.20 -16.77 1.84
CA VAL A 268 -3.23 -17.40 2.75
C VAL A 268 -3.84 -18.69 3.29
N ARG A 269 -3.27 -19.82 2.87
CA ARG A 269 -3.73 -21.14 3.31
C ARG A 269 -2.92 -21.58 4.52
N ILE A 270 -3.55 -22.28 5.46
CA ILE A 270 -2.86 -22.79 6.65
C ILE A 270 -2.59 -24.27 6.49
N TYR A 271 -1.36 -24.69 6.79
CA TYR A 271 -0.96 -26.09 6.76
C TYR A 271 -0.21 -26.51 8.01
N LYS A 272 -0.24 -27.82 8.24
CA LYS A 272 0.60 -28.54 9.17
C LYS A 272 1.74 -29.21 8.40
N ALA A 273 2.96 -29.07 8.90
CA ALA A 273 4.10 -29.80 8.37
C ALA A 273 4.05 -31.27 8.85
N VAL A 274 4.03 -32.20 7.90
CA VAL A 274 3.99 -33.65 8.13
C VAL A 274 5.26 -34.32 7.62
N GLY A 275 6.06 -34.89 8.53
CA GLY A 275 7.34 -35.54 8.21
C GLY A 275 8.54 -34.59 8.19
N GLY A 276 9.74 -35.16 8.41
CA GLY A 276 11.02 -34.43 8.50
C GLY A 276 11.61 -34.42 9.92
N ASP A 277 12.89 -34.81 10.03
CA ASP A 277 13.65 -34.75 11.28
C ASP A 277 13.75 -33.31 11.83
N SER A 278 13.85 -33.24 13.15
CA SER A 278 13.77 -32.06 14.01
C SER A 278 14.55 -30.83 13.51
N ASP A 279 13.93 -29.66 13.68
CA ASP A 279 14.46 -28.28 13.55
C ASP A 279 14.21 -27.52 12.23
N ALA A 280 13.66 -28.14 11.19
CA ALA A 280 13.25 -27.36 10.01
C ALA A 280 12.01 -26.49 10.32
N SER A 281 12.09 -25.18 10.08
CA SER A 281 10.95 -24.26 10.16
C SER A 281 9.78 -24.80 9.33
N PRO A 282 8.53 -24.81 9.82
CA PRO A 282 7.37 -25.28 9.04
C PRO A 282 7.28 -24.57 7.67
N ALA A 283 7.69 -23.30 7.59
CA ALA A 283 7.78 -22.52 6.35
C ALA A 283 8.72 -23.10 5.29
N ALA A 284 9.68 -23.95 5.67
CA ALA A 284 10.65 -24.59 4.79
C ALA A 284 10.25 -26.04 4.40
N ALA A 285 9.07 -26.51 4.83
CA ALA A 285 8.60 -27.85 4.48
C ALA A 285 8.37 -27.99 2.96
N ASP A 286 8.83 -29.12 2.41
CA ASP A 286 8.53 -29.55 1.04
C ASP A 286 7.00 -29.53 0.83
N PRO A 287 6.46 -29.04 -0.30
CA PRO A 287 5.03 -29.06 -0.58
C PRO A 287 4.36 -30.44 -0.39
N SER A 288 5.09 -31.53 -0.62
CA SER A 288 4.61 -32.92 -0.38
C SER A 288 4.48 -33.29 1.11
N GLN A 289 5.07 -32.48 1.99
CA GLN A 289 5.04 -32.59 3.45
C GLN A 289 4.07 -31.59 4.08
N ARG A 290 3.11 -31.06 3.31
CA ARG A 290 2.11 -30.10 3.79
C ARG A 290 0.73 -30.73 3.81
N GLU A 291 0.11 -30.76 4.98
CA GLU A 291 -1.29 -31.11 5.16
C GLU A 291 -2.08 -29.82 5.42
N TYR A 292 -2.94 -29.42 4.48
CA TYR A 292 -3.72 -28.19 4.59
C TYR A 292 -4.96 -28.37 5.47
N TYR A 293 -5.29 -27.34 6.24
CA TYR A 293 -6.53 -27.31 7.01
C TYR A 293 -7.69 -26.82 6.13
N ASP A 294 -8.65 -27.70 5.84
CA ASP A 294 -9.84 -27.34 5.07
C ASP A 294 -10.67 -26.25 5.76
N GLY A 295 -11.17 -25.26 5.01
CA GLY A 295 -12.03 -24.20 5.54
C GLY A 295 -11.37 -23.27 6.56
N VAL A 296 -10.04 -23.24 6.58
CA VAL A 296 -9.24 -22.39 7.47
C VAL A 296 -8.27 -21.56 6.62
N ILE A 297 -8.21 -20.26 6.89
CA ILE A 297 -7.37 -19.31 6.17
C ILE A 297 -6.61 -18.42 7.16
N GLY A 298 -5.52 -17.82 6.69
CA GLY A 298 -4.84 -16.73 7.38
C GLY A 298 -5.17 -15.37 6.77
N ASN A 299 -4.61 -14.32 7.37
CA ASN A 299 -4.74 -12.96 6.85
C ASN A 299 -3.57 -12.63 5.91
N PRO A 300 -3.82 -12.12 4.69
CA PRO A 300 -2.73 -11.72 3.80
C PRO A 300 -1.87 -10.57 4.36
N ARG A 301 -2.47 -9.63 5.12
CA ARG A 301 -1.81 -8.42 5.64
C ARG A 301 -1.01 -8.65 6.92
N TYR A 302 -1.40 -9.62 7.74
CA TYR A 302 -0.72 -9.88 9.02
C TYR A 302 -0.02 -11.22 8.96
N ALA A 303 1.26 -11.26 9.35
CA ALA A 303 1.98 -12.51 9.58
C ALA A 303 1.31 -13.32 10.71
N GLY A 304 1.03 -14.60 10.47
CA GLY A 304 0.51 -15.52 11.46
C GLY A 304 -1.00 -15.80 11.40
N ILE A 305 -1.52 -16.50 12.40
CA ILE A 305 -2.92 -16.91 12.46
C ILE A 305 -3.68 -16.22 13.58
N SER A 306 -4.92 -15.80 13.35
CA SER A 306 -5.74 -15.16 14.39
C SER A 306 -6.13 -16.14 15.50
N PHE A 307 -6.70 -15.63 16.60
CA PHE A 307 -7.26 -16.47 17.67
C PHE A 307 -8.39 -17.36 17.17
N GLY A 308 -9.20 -16.86 16.23
CA GLY A 308 -10.33 -17.60 15.67
C GLY A 308 -9.84 -18.78 14.84
N THR A 309 -8.88 -18.53 13.96
CA THR A 309 -8.20 -19.56 13.18
C THR A 309 -7.54 -20.62 14.08
N LEU A 310 -6.83 -20.21 15.13
CA LEU A 310 -6.22 -21.15 16.08
C LEU A 310 -7.26 -22.02 16.79
N TYR A 311 -8.39 -21.44 17.23
CA TYR A 311 -9.47 -22.21 17.87
C TYR A 311 -9.99 -23.35 16.99
N GLU A 312 -10.19 -23.11 15.69
CA GLU A 312 -10.62 -24.15 14.76
C GLU A 312 -9.56 -25.23 14.52
N ILE A 313 -8.29 -24.83 14.41
CA ILE A 313 -7.19 -25.80 14.25
C ILE A 313 -7.08 -26.70 15.49
N LEU A 314 -7.18 -26.12 16.69
CA LEU A 314 -7.16 -26.88 17.94
C LEU A 314 -8.26 -27.97 17.96
N LYS A 315 -9.49 -27.62 17.57
CA LYS A 315 -10.59 -28.59 17.45
C LYS A 315 -10.26 -29.73 16.46
N LYS A 316 -9.72 -29.38 15.29
CA LYS A 316 -9.36 -30.36 14.25
C LYS A 316 -8.24 -31.31 14.70
N GLU A 317 -7.33 -30.81 15.52
CA GLU A 317 -6.20 -31.56 16.09
C GLU A 317 -6.57 -32.34 17.36
N GLY A 318 -7.86 -32.38 17.72
CA GLY A 318 -8.35 -33.16 18.86
C GLY A 318 -8.10 -32.52 20.22
N PHE A 319 -7.65 -31.27 20.26
CA PHE A 319 -7.72 -30.47 21.48
C PHE A 319 -9.20 -30.25 21.84
N LYS A 320 -9.46 -30.06 23.13
CA LYS A 320 -10.81 -29.79 23.66
C LYS A 320 -10.86 -28.37 24.21
N PRO A 321 -10.76 -27.33 23.36
CA PRO A 321 -10.86 -25.97 23.84
C PRO A 321 -12.24 -25.74 24.48
N SER A 322 -12.26 -25.02 25.59
CA SER A 322 -13.49 -24.61 26.27
C SER A 322 -13.78 -23.15 25.94
N GLY A 323 -14.98 -22.85 25.46
CA GLY A 323 -15.38 -21.50 25.05
C GLY A 323 -15.78 -21.45 23.57
N ASN A 324 -15.45 -20.35 22.90
CA ASN A 324 -15.69 -20.13 21.48
C ASN A 324 -14.48 -19.42 20.84
N ALA A 325 -14.50 -19.23 19.52
CA ALA A 325 -13.40 -18.60 18.79
C ALA A 325 -13.03 -17.18 19.25
N TRP A 326 -13.93 -16.49 19.97
CA TRP A 326 -13.69 -15.16 20.52
C TRP A 326 -13.02 -15.18 21.90
N HIS A 327 -13.35 -16.19 22.69
CA HIS A 327 -12.85 -16.40 24.04
C HIS A 327 -12.80 -17.89 24.35
N PHE A 328 -11.60 -18.45 24.46
CA PHE A 328 -11.41 -19.86 24.73
C PHE A 328 -10.20 -20.15 25.59
N SER A 329 -10.20 -21.34 26.18
CA SER A 329 -9.07 -21.89 26.91
C SER A 329 -8.77 -23.32 26.48
N PHE A 330 -7.51 -23.74 26.57
CA PHE A 330 -7.11 -25.13 26.32
C PHE A 330 -5.86 -25.49 27.14
N ARG A 331 -5.61 -26.79 27.30
CA ARG A 331 -4.38 -27.29 27.90
C ARG A 331 -3.39 -27.67 26.81
N GLY A 332 -2.19 -27.09 26.87
CA GLY A 332 -1.11 -27.47 25.96
C GLY A 332 -0.41 -28.77 26.35
N PRO A 333 0.59 -29.22 25.57
CA PRO A 333 1.29 -30.49 25.79
C PRO A 333 1.99 -30.61 27.15
N GLU A 334 2.48 -29.49 27.69
CA GLU A 334 3.13 -29.43 29.00
C GLU A 334 2.13 -29.33 30.17
N GLY A 335 0.81 -29.34 29.90
CA GLY A 335 -0.24 -29.27 30.91
C GLY A 335 -0.63 -27.85 31.35
N ASN A 336 0.12 -26.82 30.94
CA ASN A 336 -0.22 -25.41 31.18
C ASN A 336 -1.61 -25.09 30.62
N LEU A 337 -2.39 -24.32 31.37
CA LEU A 337 -3.67 -23.77 30.91
C LEU A 337 -3.41 -22.45 30.18
N TYR A 338 -3.87 -22.38 28.93
CA TYR A 338 -3.84 -21.17 28.12
C TYR A 338 -5.24 -20.62 27.97
N GLU A 339 -5.41 -19.30 28.09
CA GLU A 339 -6.65 -18.59 27.80
C GLU A 339 -6.40 -17.46 26.80
N MET A 340 -7.25 -17.38 25.79
CA MET A 340 -7.13 -16.47 24.66
C MET A 340 -8.44 -15.70 24.50
N SER A 341 -8.33 -14.41 24.23
CA SER A 341 -9.48 -13.56 24.00
C SER A 341 -9.10 -12.30 23.23
N TYR A 342 -9.95 -11.89 22.28
CA TYR A 342 -9.76 -10.60 21.60
C TYR A 342 -9.92 -9.40 22.57
N ASP A 343 -10.50 -9.61 23.74
CA ASP A 343 -10.61 -8.60 24.80
C ASP A 343 -9.28 -8.43 25.58
N PHE A 344 -8.29 -9.32 25.37
CA PHE A 344 -6.99 -9.28 26.05
C PHE A 344 -6.01 -8.39 25.28
N ASN A 345 -6.29 -7.10 25.26
CA ASN A 345 -5.52 -6.11 24.51
C ASN A 345 -5.11 -4.88 25.32
N ASP A 346 -5.08 -4.99 26.64
CA ASP A 346 -4.82 -3.86 27.56
C ASP A 346 -3.37 -3.76 28.06
N LEU A 347 -2.45 -4.58 27.53
CA LEU A 347 -1.07 -4.61 28.03
C LEU A 347 -0.39 -3.26 27.82
N SER A 348 0.34 -2.78 28.83
CA SER A 348 1.00 -1.47 28.85
C SER A 348 1.69 -1.16 27.53
N GLY A 349 1.29 -0.05 26.93
CA GLY A 349 1.41 0.19 25.50
C GLY A 349 2.80 0.49 24.95
N TYR A 350 2.85 0.56 23.62
CA TYR A 350 3.97 1.00 22.80
C TYR A 350 3.55 2.24 22.00
N ASN A 351 4.50 3.01 21.48
CA ASN A 351 4.17 4.07 20.53
C ASN A 351 4.15 3.47 19.12
N ASP A 352 3.07 3.67 18.36
CA ASP A 352 3.06 3.36 16.94
C ASP A 352 4.04 4.24 16.15
N LYS A 353 4.18 4.01 14.83
CA LYS A 353 5.09 4.80 13.97
C LYS A 353 4.79 6.31 14.04
N GLN A 354 3.57 6.69 14.43
CA GLN A 354 3.08 8.06 14.57
C GLN A 354 3.19 8.60 16.02
N GLY A 355 3.81 7.86 16.93
CA GLY A 355 4.02 8.28 18.32
C GLY A 355 2.81 8.12 19.23
N LYS A 356 1.71 7.51 18.75
CA LYS A 356 0.50 7.31 19.55
C LYS A 356 0.62 6.03 20.39
N LEU A 357 0.34 6.15 21.68
CA LEU A 357 0.35 5.02 22.59
C LEU A 357 -0.77 4.04 22.22
N ARG A 358 -0.40 2.81 21.91
CA ARG A 358 -1.28 1.68 21.58
C ARG A 358 -1.11 0.59 22.62
N LYS A 359 -2.22 -0.01 23.05
CA LYS A 359 -2.18 -1.17 23.95
C LYS A 359 -1.92 -2.45 23.15
N GLY A 360 -1.25 -3.42 23.78
CA GLY A 360 -0.83 -4.66 23.13
C GLY A 360 -1.63 -5.90 23.53
N TYR A 361 -1.70 -6.87 22.64
CA TYR A 361 -2.32 -8.17 22.88
C TYR A 361 -1.47 -9.09 23.75
N TYR A 362 -2.17 -9.93 24.50
CA TYR A 362 -1.60 -10.97 25.34
C TYR A 362 -2.56 -12.15 25.44
N TYR A 363 -2.04 -13.28 25.91
CA TYR A 363 -2.84 -14.41 26.37
C TYR A 363 -2.51 -14.71 27.84
N ILE A 364 -3.31 -15.52 28.49
CA ILE A 364 -3.06 -15.95 29.87
C ILE A 364 -2.45 -17.35 29.84
N ARG A 365 -1.37 -17.56 30.60
CA ARG A 365 -0.78 -18.88 30.88
C ARG A 365 -0.75 -19.08 32.39
N ASP A 366 -1.51 -20.04 32.89
CA ASP A 366 -1.60 -20.36 34.33
C ASP A 366 -1.74 -19.09 35.20
N ASP A 367 -2.78 -18.30 34.91
CA ASP A 367 -3.12 -17.02 35.57
C ASP A 367 -2.14 -15.85 35.35
N ARG A 368 -1.16 -15.99 34.45
CA ARG A 368 -0.19 -14.92 34.13
C ARG A 368 -0.42 -14.36 32.73
N LYS A 369 -0.46 -13.03 32.62
CA LYS A 369 -0.44 -12.34 31.31
C LYS A 369 0.90 -12.60 30.61
N VAL A 370 0.85 -13.15 29.39
CA VAL A 370 1.98 -13.37 28.51
C VAL A 370 1.79 -12.56 27.24
N ARG A 371 2.71 -11.62 27.00
CA ARG A 371 2.70 -10.78 25.79
C ARG A 371 2.88 -11.66 24.55
N MET A 372 2.07 -11.41 23.53
CA MET A 372 2.24 -12.05 22.21
C MET A 372 3.51 -11.57 21.52
N SER A 373 4.10 -12.41 20.67
CA SER A 373 5.28 -12.05 19.87
C SER A 373 5.01 -10.80 19.01
N SER A 374 3.97 -10.86 18.20
CA SER A 374 3.42 -9.74 17.43
C SER A 374 2.36 -8.98 18.23
N TYR A 375 2.75 -8.36 19.35
CA TYR A 375 1.83 -7.75 20.32
C TYR A 375 0.92 -6.61 19.78
N TYR A 376 1.18 -6.08 18.59
CA TYR A 376 0.32 -5.10 17.92
C TYR A 376 -0.79 -5.75 17.06
N ALA A 377 -0.69 -7.05 16.81
CA ALA A 377 -1.64 -7.84 16.06
C ALA A 377 -2.25 -8.94 16.95
N ASN A 378 -3.42 -9.42 16.56
CA ASN A 378 -4.10 -10.56 17.20
C ASN A 378 -3.79 -11.88 16.47
N HIS A 379 -2.63 -11.94 15.81
CA HIS A 379 -2.14 -13.10 15.06
C HIS A 379 -0.91 -13.71 15.74
N PHE A 380 -0.88 -15.04 15.82
CA PHE A 380 0.22 -15.83 16.35
C PHE A 380 1.21 -16.23 15.25
N GLU A 381 2.49 -16.02 15.51
CA GLU A 381 3.55 -16.56 14.67
C GLU A 381 3.65 -18.09 14.79
N ALA A 382 4.16 -18.75 13.75
CA ALA A 382 4.36 -20.20 13.69
C ALA A 382 5.12 -20.78 14.90
N SER A 383 6.17 -20.06 15.36
CA SER A 383 6.99 -20.44 16.51
C SER A 383 6.21 -20.41 17.82
N GLU A 384 5.35 -19.40 17.99
CA GLU A 384 4.51 -19.22 19.16
C GLU A 384 3.42 -20.30 19.23
N ILE A 385 2.78 -20.60 18.10
CA ILE A 385 1.79 -21.70 18.02
C ILE A 385 2.43 -23.04 18.42
N ASN A 386 3.64 -23.33 17.91
CA ASN A 386 4.36 -24.55 18.28
C ASN A 386 4.67 -24.58 19.78
N ALA A 387 5.14 -23.48 20.37
CA ALA A 387 5.39 -23.43 21.81
C ALA A 387 4.12 -23.67 22.66
N LEU A 388 2.96 -23.18 22.19
CA LEU A 388 1.68 -23.31 22.88
C LEU A 388 1.06 -24.72 22.75
N THR A 389 1.18 -25.30 21.56
CA THR A 389 0.37 -26.48 21.15
C THR A 389 1.21 -27.71 20.80
N GLY A 390 2.51 -27.56 20.54
CA GLY A 390 3.37 -28.59 19.96
C GLY A 390 3.13 -28.83 18.46
N LEU A 391 2.21 -28.08 17.84
CA LEU A 391 1.87 -28.23 16.43
C LEU A 391 2.81 -27.41 15.55
N ARG A 392 3.26 -28.01 14.45
CA ARG A 392 4.11 -27.36 13.44
C ARG A 392 3.23 -26.76 12.33
N ILE A 393 2.61 -25.63 12.65
CA ILE A 393 1.69 -24.93 11.74
C ILE A 393 2.41 -23.77 11.06
N ALA A 394 2.13 -23.57 9.77
CA ALA A 394 2.58 -22.41 9.02
C ALA A 394 1.56 -21.96 7.99
N GLU A 395 1.82 -20.77 7.46
CA GLU A 395 1.09 -20.14 6.39
C GLU A 395 1.75 -20.48 5.05
N ASP A 396 0.95 -20.85 4.06
CA ASP A 396 1.34 -20.85 2.66
C ASP A 396 0.87 -19.52 2.06
N ARG A 397 1.77 -18.54 2.10
CA ARG A 397 1.54 -17.22 1.53
C ARG A 397 1.82 -17.29 0.04
N PRO A 398 0.85 -16.96 -0.84
CA PRO A 398 1.17 -16.74 -2.23
C PRO A 398 2.22 -15.63 -2.31
N TYR A 399 3.23 -15.78 -3.17
CA TYR A 399 4.29 -14.78 -3.33
C TYR A 399 3.65 -13.42 -3.64
N LEU A 400 3.65 -12.52 -2.66
CA LEU A 400 3.35 -11.12 -2.88
C LEU A 400 4.36 -10.60 -3.90
N THR A 401 3.86 -10.00 -4.97
CA THR A 401 4.70 -9.34 -5.96
C THR A 401 5.46 -8.20 -5.27
N THR A 402 6.61 -7.79 -5.82
CA THR A 402 7.46 -6.73 -5.26
C THR A 402 6.70 -5.42 -4.99
N ASP A 403 5.61 -5.17 -5.73
CA ASP A 403 4.77 -3.98 -5.61
C ASP A 403 3.87 -4.02 -4.36
N GLU A 404 3.46 -5.20 -3.90
CA GLU A 404 2.67 -5.36 -2.67
C GLU A 404 3.54 -5.22 -1.41
N LYS A 405 4.84 -5.51 -1.50
CA LYS A 405 5.81 -5.26 -0.41
C LYS A 405 6.10 -3.77 -0.20
N ALA A 406 5.95 -2.96 -1.25
CA ALA A 406 6.15 -1.51 -1.17
C ALA A 406 4.98 -0.81 -0.45
N ALA A 407 3.77 -1.38 -0.50
CA ALA A 407 2.60 -0.86 0.22
C ALA A 407 2.62 -1.15 1.74
N GLU A 408 3.54 -1.99 2.22
CA GLU A 408 3.71 -2.32 3.65
C GLU A 408 4.85 -1.52 4.34
N GLN A 409 5.63 -0.72 3.61
CA GLN A 409 6.65 0.17 4.19
C GLN A 409 6.07 1.54 4.51
#